data_AF-A0A5B9EDC9-F1
#
_entry.id   AF-A0A5B9EDC9-F1
#
_cell.length_a   1.000
_cell.length_b   1.000
_cell.length_c   1.000
_cell.angle_alpha   90.00
_cell.angle_beta   90.00
_cell.angle_gamma   90.00
#
_symmetry.space_group_name_H-M   'P 1'
#
loop_
_entity.id
_entity.type
_entity.pdbx_description
1 polymer ?
#
loop_
_entity_poly.entity_id
_entity_poly.type
_entity_poly.pdbx_seq_one_letter_code
_entity_poly.pdbx_strand_id
1 'polypeptide(L)'
;MKRLSTLFAVLLVAGPLTAETCTTQSQMQAAERDGIAAAARTLAAALQANDAASIKTRSSAELAGNFAGVASLTGDTASKLKGAALAVESVWLLDATSLKPNPDGSAATGQFFCTLNQSSAETDFSIAGLPAGKYAFAIVNATGPNPWRISMLLRDESGWKLAGLFPKAATSAGKDGLYYWTTARSMAKQNQPWNAWLYYQQAAALLQPVGFVSSSHLEKLQTEASTAAPPVLQKGVSVDQPLVLRATDGTEYRITGFGFDDSSSKEKVDLVVHLKVDTAGDAAATRKRNSEAARTLVLAYPELRSAFHGVWVSSESPGASPFATEEPMENLR
;
A
#
# COMPACT_ATOMS: atom_id res chain seq x y z
N MET A 1 -67.95 -7.67 -21.68
CA MET A 1 -67.35 -8.46 -20.58
C MET A 1 -65.93 -8.85 -20.96
N LYS A 2 -64.99 -8.69 -20.01
CA LYS A 2 -63.60 -9.20 -19.95
C LYS A 2 -62.58 -8.63 -20.95
N ARG A 3 -61.88 -7.57 -20.52
CA ARG A 3 -60.51 -7.24 -20.96
C ARG A 3 -59.54 -8.07 -20.10
N LEU A 4 -58.78 -8.96 -20.73
CA LEU A 4 -57.71 -9.73 -20.09
C LEU A 4 -56.43 -8.87 -20.12
N SER A 5 -55.96 -8.42 -18.96
CA SER A 5 -54.65 -7.76 -18.83
C SER A 5 -53.61 -8.82 -18.51
N THR A 6 -52.65 -9.03 -19.42
CA THR A 6 -51.52 -9.92 -19.23
C THR A 6 -50.37 -9.12 -18.61
N LEU A 7 -50.09 -9.36 -17.32
CA LEU A 7 -48.91 -8.83 -16.63
C LEU A 7 -47.70 -9.68 -17.06
N PHE A 8 -46.71 -9.06 -17.72
CA PHE A 8 -45.43 -9.70 -17.98
C PHE A 8 -44.49 -9.43 -16.78
N ALA A 9 -44.25 -10.45 -15.96
CA ALA A 9 -43.24 -10.40 -14.91
C ALA A 9 -41.86 -10.66 -15.54
N VAL A 10 -41.01 -9.62 -15.59
CA VAL A 10 -39.60 -9.76 -15.97
C VAL A 10 -38.83 -10.26 -14.75
N LEU A 11 -38.49 -11.55 -14.72
CA LEU A 11 -37.49 -12.08 -13.79
C LEU A 11 -36.10 -11.63 -14.27
N LEU A 12 -35.44 -10.74 -13.52
CA LEU A 12 -33.99 -10.56 -13.63
C LEU A 12 -33.32 -11.83 -13.08
N VAL A 13 -32.76 -12.65 -13.98
CA VAL A 13 -31.86 -13.74 -13.61
C VAL A 13 -30.49 -13.12 -13.32
N ALA A 14 -30.16 -12.95 -12.04
CA ALA A 14 -28.79 -12.73 -11.62
C ALA A 14 -28.02 -14.05 -11.80
N GLY A 15 -27.19 -14.14 -12.83
CA GLY A 15 -26.31 -15.29 -13.03
C GLY A 15 -25.29 -15.41 -11.89
N PRO A 16 -24.86 -16.64 -11.53
CA PRO A 16 -23.83 -16.82 -10.51
C PRO A 16 -22.52 -16.15 -10.97
N LEU A 17 -22.04 -15.20 -10.18
CA LEU A 17 -20.66 -14.73 -10.26
C LEU A 17 -19.77 -15.87 -9.76
N THR A 18 -19.19 -16.65 -10.67
CA THR A 18 -18.13 -17.60 -10.32
C THR A 18 -16.86 -16.80 -10.08
N ALA A 19 -16.47 -16.65 -8.82
CA ALA A 19 -15.15 -16.12 -8.48
C ALA A 19 -14.05 -17.08 -8.96
N GLU A 20 -12.86 -16.55 -9.21
CA GLU A 20 -11.70 -17.36 -9.58
C GLU A 20 -11.24 -18.21 -8.38
N THR A 21 -10.57 -19.34 -8.64
CA THR A 21 -10.24 -20.28 -7.57
C THR A 21 -9.00 -19.83 -6.82
N CYS A 22 -9.08 -19.79 -5.49
CA CYS A 22 -7.91 -19.60 -4.64
C CYS A 22 -7.59 -20.85 -3.82
N THR A 23 -6.31 -21.24 -3.79
CA THR A 23 -5.80 -22.30 -2.90
C THR A 23 -4.74 -21.71 -1.97
N THR A 24 -4.95 -21.87 -0.66
CA THR A 24 -3.98 -21.44 0.36
C THR A 24 -2.80 -22.42 0.46
N GLN A 25 -1.67 -21.96 1.02
CA GLN A 25 -0.46 -22.78 1.21
C GLN A 25 -0.74 -24.16 1.86
N SER A 26 -1.67 -24.24 2.82
CA SER A 26 -1.99 -25.48 3.55
C SER A 26 -2.82 -26.47 2.72
N GLN A 27 -3.52 -25.98 1.70
CA GLN A 27 -4.37 -26.79 0.81
C GLN A 27 -3.63 -27.25 -0.45
N MET A 28 -2.48 -26.65 -0.76
CA MET A 28 -1.65 -27.02 -1.92
C MET A 28 -0.99 -28.39 -1.73
N GLN A 29 -0.76 -29.07 -2.86
CA GLN A 29 0.14 -30.21 -2.90
C GLN A 29 1.58 -29.76 -2.64
N ALA A 30 2.38 -30.62 -1.98
CA ALA A 30 3.75 -30.28 -1.59
C ALA A 30 4.61 -29.84 -2.79
N ALA A 31 4.55 -30.56 -3.91
CA ALA A 31 5.34 -30.24 -5.11
C ALA A 31 5.01 -28.85 -5.69
N GLU A 32 3.73 -28.48 -5.72
CA GLU A 32 3.29 -27.18 -6.22
C GLU A 32 3.74 -26.05 -5.29
N ARG A 33 3.47 -26.20 -3.99
CA ARG A 33 3.90 -25.25 -2.96
C ARG A 33 5.41 -25.03 -2.98
N ASP A 34 6.17 -26.12 -3.04
CA ASP A 34 7.63 -26.07 -2.99
C ASP A 34 8.21 -25.47 -4.28
N GLY A 35 7.56 -25.71 -5.43
CA GLY A 35 7.88 -25.07 -6.71
C GLY A 35 7.69 -23.55 -6.70
N ILE A 36 6.55 -23.07 -6.17
CA ILE A 36 6.28 -21.63 -6.01
C ILE A 36 7.32 -21.01 -5.07
N ALA A 37 7.53 -21.63 -3.90
CA ALA A 37 8.46 -21.15 -2.90
C ALA A 37 9.91 -21.10 -3.44
N ALA A 38 10.33 -22.09 -4.21
CA ALA A 38 11.66 -22.12 -4.82
C ALA A 38 11.85 -20.98 -5.85
N ALA A 39 10.85 -20.74 -6.70
CA ALA A 39 10.88 -19.63 -7.66
C ALA A 39 10.96 -18.27 -6.95
N ALA A 40 10.12 -18.05 -5.93
CA ALA A 40 10.12 -16.85 -5.12
C ALA A 40 11.47 -16.61 -4.42
N ARG A 41 12.06 -17.63 -3.79
CA ARG A 41 13.41 -17.51 -3.18
C ARG A 41 14.47 -17.15 -4.21
N THR A 42 14.43 -17.78 -5.38
CA THR A 42 15.40 -17.54 -6.45
C THR A 42 15.32 -16.09 -6.96
N LEU A 43 14.10 -15.59 -7.20
CA LEU A 43 13.87 -14.20 -7.61
C LEU A 43 14.29 -13.20 -6.53
N ALA A 44 13.97 -13.47 -5.26
CA ALA A 44 14.39 -12.63 -4.14
C ALA A 44 15.93 -12.61 -3.98
N ALA A 45 16.60 -13.73 -4.19
CA ALA A 45 18.06 -13.81 -4.18
C ALA A 45 18.69 -13.02 -5.33
N ALA A 46 18.11 -13.09 -6.54
CA ALA A 46 18.53 -12.28 -7.67
C ALA A 46 18.33 -10.77 -7.41
N LEU A 47 17.20 -10.40 -6.77
CA LEU A 47 16.95 -9.02 -6.34
C LEU A 47 17.99 -8.55 -5.32
N GLN A 48 18.30 -9.36 -4.31
CA GLN A 48 19.34 -9.06 -3.33
C GLN A 48 20.73 -8.93 -3.96
N ALA A 49 21.03 -9.72 -4.99
CA ALA A 49 22.29 -9.70 -5.71
C ALA A 49 22.41 -8.58 -6.77
N ASN A 50 21.37 -7.74 -6.92
CA ASN A 50 21.26 -6.76 -8.02
C ASN A 50 21.37 -7.39 -9.42
N ASP A 51 20.91 -8.63 -9.59
CA ASP A 51 20.98 -9.38 -10.85
C ASP A 51 19.71 -9.17 -11.68
N ALA A 52 19.59 -7.97 -12.25
CA ALA A 52 18.48 -7.60 -13.12
C ALA A 52 18.35 -8.52 -14.36
N ALA A 53 19.45 -9.08 -14.85
CA ALA A 53 19.45 -9.99 -15.99
C ALA A 53 18.79 -11.33 -15.63
N SER A 54 19.15 -11.93 -14.48
CA SER A 54 18.50 -13.14 -14.02
C SER A 54 17.02 -12.91 -13.70
N ILE A 55 16.64 -11.74 -13.15
CA ILE A 55 15.22 -11.43 -12.93
C ILE A 55 14.49 -11.39 -14.29
N LYS A 56 15.03 -10.66 -15.29
CA LYS A 56 14.41 -10.53 -16.61
C LYS A 56 14.18 -11.88 -17.30
N THR A 57 15.15 -12.79 -17.27
CA THR A 57 15.02 -14.13 -17.89
C THR A 57 14.01 -15.05 -17.17
N ARG A 58 13.68 -14.71 -15.91
CA ARG A 58 12.71 -15.41 -15.08
C ARG A 58 11.38 -14.66 -14.98
N SER A 59 11.21 -13.56 -15.71
CA SER A 59 9.93 -12.85 -15.82
C SER A 59 9.03 -13.46 -16.89
N SER A 60 7.73 -13.20 -16.78
CA SER A 60 6.76 -13.51 -17.83
C SER A 60 7.13 -12.76 -19.11
N ALA A 61 6.66 -13.25 -20.26
CA ALA A 61 6.93 -12.60 -21.54
C ALA A 61 6.52 -11.12 -21.54
N GLU A 62 5.37 -10.81 -20.94
CA GLU A 62 4.81 -9.47 -20.80
C GLU A 62 5.72 -8.54 -19.97
N LEU A 63 6.15 -8.99 -18.78
CA LEU A 63 6.99 -8.19 -17.90
C LEU A 63 8.42 -8.05 -18.44
N ALA A 64 8.94 -9.11 -19.09
CA ALA A 64 10.25 -9.08 -19.73
C ALA A 64 10.30 -8.09 -20.92
N GLY A 65 9.18 -7.91 -21.64
CA GLY A 65 9.03 -6.92 -22.70
C GLY A 65 9.09 -5.47 -22.19
N ASN A 66 8.62 -5.23 -20.97
CA ASN A 66 8.52 -3.90 -20.34
C ASN A 66 9.37 -3.77 -19.06
N PHE A 67 10.60 -4.28 -19.11
CA PHE A 67 11.40 -4.53 -17.91
C PHE A 67 12.05 -3.30 -17.26
N ALA A 68 12.01 -2.11 -17.88
CA ALA A 68 12.75 -0.93 -17.41
C ALA A 68 12.40 -0.53 -15.96
N GLY A 69 11.12 -0.54 -15.60
CA GLY A 69 10.67 -0.23 -14.24
C GLY A 69 11.18 -1.25 -13.21
N VAL A 70 11.16 -2.55 -13.56
CA VAL A 70 11.66 -3.63 -12.70
C VAL A 70 13.19 -3.53 -12.54
N ALA A 71 13.91 -3.16 -13.59
CA ALA A 71 15.36 -2.95 -13.52
C ALA A 71 15.73 -1.80 -12.57
N SER A 72 15.04 -0.66 -12.66
CA SER A 72 15.23 0.47 -11.72
C SER A 72 14.94 0.04 -10.28
N LEU A 73 13.78 -0.59 -10.07
CA LEU A 73 13.36 -1.10 -8.76
C LEU A 73 14.37 -2.10 -8.18
N THR A 74 14.98 -2.93 -9.03
CA THR A 74 16.03 -3.88 -8.64
C THR A 74 17.24 -3.14 -8.08
N GLY A 75 17.74 -2.13 -8.80
CA GLY A 75 18.87 -1.32 -8.34
C GLY A 75 18.57 -0.58 -7.03
N ASP A 76 17.39 0.02 -6.92
CA ASP A 76 16.98 0.80 -5.74
C ASP A 76 16.75 -0.06 -4.49
N THR A 77 16.46 -1.35 -4.68
CA THR A 77 16.13 -2.28 -3.60
C THR A 77 17.34 -3.11 -3.17
N ALA A 78 18.22 -3.52 -4.08
CA ALA A 78 19.30 -4.45 -3.79
C ALA A 78 20.20 -4.01 -2.62
N SER A 79 20.56 -2.72 -2.58
CA SER A 79 21.39 -2.14 -1.50
C SER A 79 20.73 -2.28 -0.12
N LYS A 80 19.40 -2.20 -0.05
CA LYS A 80 18.61 -2.30 1.18
C LYS A 80 18.44 -3.73 1.68
N LEU A 81 18.61 -4.72 0.78
CA LEU A 81 18.54 -6.15 1.10
C LEU A 81 19.91 -6.75 1.46
N LYS A 82 21.00 -5.99 1.36
CA LYS A 82 22.36 -6.51 1.54
C LYS A 82 22.53 -7.21 2.89
N GLY A 83 22.92 -8.49 2.86
CA GLY A 83 23.15 -9.30 4.05
C GLY A 83 21.87 -9.79 4.77
N ALA A 84 20.69 -9.51 4.23
CA ALA A 84 19.44 -10.01 4.79
C ALA A 84 19.28 -11.52 4.54
N ALA A 85 18.73 -12.25 5.52
CA ALA A 85 18.34 -13.63 5.35
C ALA A 85 16.93 -13.70 4.73
N LEU A 86 16.82 -14.40 3.59
CA LEU A 86 15.59 -14.52 2.81
C LEU A 86 14.80 -15.76 3.23
N ALA A 87 13.52 -15.59 3.57
CA ALA A 87 12.60 -16.67 3.91
C ALA A 87 11.23 -16.46 3.25
N VAL A 88 10.71 -17.48 2.60
CA VAL A 88 9.31 -17.46 2.09
C VAL A 88 8.38 -17.56 3.28
N GLU A 89 7.55 -16.55 3.48
CA GLU A 89 6.55 -16.47 4.54
C GLU A 89 5.30 -17.25 4.15
N SER A 90 4.79 -16.99 2.95
CA SER A 90 3.49 -17.49 2.51
C SER A 90 3.40 -17.55 0.99
N VAL A 91 2.61 -18.50 0.50
CA VAL A 91 2.24 -18.64 -0.91
C VAL A 91 0.74 -18.90 -1.08
N TRP A 92 0.17 -18.34 -2.14
CA TRP A 92 -1.20 -18.57 -2.59
C TRP A 92 -1.18 -18.94 -4.06
N LEU A 93 -2.09 -19.83 -4.46
CA LEU A 93 -2.32 -20.19 -5.84
C LEU A 93 -3.63 -19.54 -6.27
N LEU A 94 -3.57 -18.82 -7.37
CA LEU A 94 -4.64 -18.00 -7.91
C LEU A 94 -4.93 -18.52 -9.33
N ASP A 95 -5.99 -19.31 -9.49
CA ASP A 95 -6.35 -19.89 -10.79
C ASP A 95 -7.38 -19.02 -11.50
N ALA A 96 -6.91 -18.26 -12.48
CA ALA A 96 -7.70 -17.38 -13.35
C ALA A 96 -7.89 -17.99 -14.74
N THR A 97 -7.74 -19.31 -14.90
CA THR A 97 -7.80 -19.96 -16.23
C THR A 97 -9.17 -19.79 -16.89
N SER A 98 -10.23 -19.66 -16.10
CA SER A 98 -11.60 -19.39 -16.54
C SER A 98 -11.92 -17.92 -16.79
N LEU A 99 -11.00 -17.01 -16.42
CA LEU A 99 -11.25 -15.57 -16.48
C LEU A 99 -11.48 -15.11 -17.93
N LYS A 100 -12.64 -14.51 -18.16
CA LYS A 100 -13.02 -14.00 -19.48
C LYS A 100 -12.65 -12.52 -19.61
N PRO A 101 -12.20 -12.06 -20.79
CA PRO A 101 -12.06 -10.64 -21.07
C PRO A 101 -13.39 -9.90 -20.86
N ASN A 102 -13.30 -8.59 -20.61
CA ASN A 102 -14.44 -7.68 -20.61
C ASN A 102 -15.11 -7.64 -21.98
N PRO A 103 -16.37 -7.16 -22.09
CA PRO A 103 -17.08 -7.07 -23.38
C PRO A 103 -16.37 -6.25 -24.46
N ASP A 104 -15.49 -5.33 -24.06
CA ASP A 104 -14.65 -4.51 -24.96
C ASP A 104 -13.34 -5.21 -25.40
N GLY A 105 -13.11 -6.45 -24.96
CA GLY A 105 -11.91 -7.23 -25.23
C GLY A 105 -10.73 -6.95 -24.31
N SER A 106 -10.85 -6.01 -23.36
CA SER A 106 -9.82 -5.76 -22.35
C SER A 106 -9.74 -6.87 -21.31
N ALA A 107 -8.59 -7.02 -20.66
CA ALA A 107 -8.43 -7.99 -19.57
C ALA A 107 -9.33 -7.62 -18.37
N ALA A 108 -10.02 -8.61 -17.82
CA ALA A 108 -10.93 -8.42 -16.69
C ALA A 108 -10.18 -8.31 -15.35
N THR A 109 -10.91 -7.98 -14.29
CA THR A 109 -10.40 -8.03 -12.91
C THR A 109 -10.52 -9.45 -12.37
N GLY A 110 -9.39 -10.07 -12.01
CA GLY A 110 -9.38 -11.34 -11.30
C GLY A 110 -9.70 -11.13 -9.82
N GLN A 111 -10.74 -11.82 -9.32
CA GLN A 111 -11.14 -11.81 -7.91
C GLN A 111 -10.97 -13.21 -7.32
N PHE A 112 -10.14 -13.31 -6.28
CA PHE A 112 -9.81 -14.57 -5.62
C PHE A 112 -10.08 -14.43 -4.13
N PHE A 113 -10.91 -15.31 -3.58
CA PHE A 113 -11.27 -15.32 -2.17
C PHE A 113 -10.64 -16.54 -1.49
N CYS A 114 -9.66 -16.31 -0.61
CA CYS A 114 -8.90 -17.39 0.02
C CYS A 114 -9.32 -17.53 1.48
N THR A 115 -10.22 -18.48 1.75
CA THR A 115 -10.65 -18.78 3.12
C THR A 115 -9.54 -19.51 3.89
N LEU A 116 -9.18 -18.99 5.08
CA LEU A 116 -8.25 -19.69 5.97
C LEU A 116 -9.03 -20.73 6.78
N ASN A 117 -8.86 -22.01 6.46
CA ASN A 117 -9.36 -23.14 7.27
C ASN A 117 -10.86 -23.06 7.64
N GLN A 118 -11.73 -22.66 6.70
CA GLN A 118 -13.18 -22.48 6.95
C GLN A 118 -13.51 -21.47 8.07
N SER A 119 -12.57 -20.61 8.44
CA SER A 119 -12.81 -19.49 9.35
C SER A 119 -13.30 -18.28 8.56
N SER A 120 -13.85 -17.29 9.27
CA SER A 120 -14.18 -15.97 8.70
C SER A 120 -12.93 -15.12 8.40
N ALA A 121 -11.72 -15.63 8.65
CA ALA A 121 -10.50 -14.96 8.25
C ALA A 121 -10.19 -15.31 6.79
N GLU A 122 -10.23 -14.30 5.94
CA GLU A 122 -9.96 -14.43 4.51
C GLU A 122 -8.76 -13.56 4.12
N THR A 123 -8.07 -13.97 3.06
CA THR A 123 -7.12 -13.14 2.32
C THR A 123 -7.60 -13.12 0.89
N ASP A 124 -7.89 -11.94 0.36
CA ASP A 124 -8.46 -11.83 -0.97
C ASP A 124 -7.56 -11.01 -1.89
N PHE A 125 -7.70 -11.31 -3.17
CA PHE A 125 -6.92 -10.69 -4.24
C PHE A 125 -7.87 -10.09 -5.26
N SER A 126 -7.68 -8.81 -5.58
CA SER A 126 -8.43 -8.10 -6.62
C SER A 126 -7.46 -7.45 -7.61
N ILE A 127 -7.11 -8.20 -8.65
CA ILE A 127 -6.05 -7.83 -9.60
C ILE A 127 -6.70 -7.33 -10.89
N ALA A 128 -6.61 -6.03 -11.14
CA ALA A 128 -7.14 -5.39 -12.34
C ALA A 128 -6.33 -5.78 -13.58
N GLY A 129 -7.02 -6.01 -14.70
CA GLY A 129 -6.39 -6.26 -15.99
C GLY A 129 -5.61 -7.58 -16.05
N LEU A 130 -6.06 -8.61 -15.32
CA LEU A 130 -5.36 -9.89 -15.24
C LEU A 130 -5.71 -10.77 -16.45
N PRO A 131 -4.74 -11.21 -17.27
CA PRO A 131 -4.99 -12.18 -18.33
C PRO A 131 -5.38 -13.54 -17.77
N ALA A 132 -6.11 -14.35 -18.54
CA ALA A 132 -6.40 -15.73 -18.15
C ALA A 132 -5.11 -16.54 -17.93
N GLY A 133 -5.14 -17.41 -16.92
CA GLY A 133 -4.04 -18.32 -16.61
C GLY A 133 -3.90 -18.62 -15.13
N LYS A 134 -2.85 -19.39 -14.82
CA LYS A 134 -2.53 -19.80 -13.46
C LYS A 134 -1.46 -18.89 -12.87
N TYR A 135 -1.73 -18.35 -11.69
CA TYR A 135 -0.87 -17.42 -10.98
C TYR A 135 -0.56 -17.93 -9.57
N ALA A 136 0.49 -17.38 -8.99
CA ALA A 136 0.78 -17.53 -7.58
C ALA A 136 1.15 -16.18 -6.97
N PHE A 137 0.77 -15.94 -5.73
CA PHE A 137 1.27 -14.81 -4.95
C PHE A 137 2.20 -15.35 -3.87
N ALA A 138 3.37 -14.74 -3.73
CA ALA A 138 4.37 -15.15 -2.75
C ALA A 138 4.87 -13.95 -1.95
N ILE A 139 5.00 -14.12 -0.65
CA ILE A 139 5.65 -13.15 0.24
C ILE A 139 6.98 -13.74 0.71
N VAL A 140 8.07 -13.00 0.49
CA VAL A 140 9.39 -13.31 1.03
C VAL A 140 9.79 -12.24 2.02
N ASN A 141 10.16 -12.64 3.23
CA ASN A 141 10.75 -11.77 4.22
C ASN A 141 12.27 -11.77 4.07
N ALA A 142 12.84 -10.58 4.02
CA ALA A 142 14.27 -10.32 4.09
C ALA A 142 14.58 -9.77 5.48
N THR A 143 15.08 -10.64 6.35
CA THR A 143 15.37 -10.31 7.75
C THR A 143 16.80 -9.80 7.90
N GLY A 144 16.97 -8.68 8.58
CA GLY A 144 18.26 -8.01 8.76
C GLY A 144 18.08 -6.69 9.53
N PRO A 145 19.12 -5.85 9.61
CA PRO A 145 19.03 -4.56 10.33
C PRO A 145 17.92 -3.65 9.80
N ASN A 146 17.65 -3.71 8.50
CA ASN A 146 16.51 -3.07 7.85
C ASN A 146 15.66 -4.18 7.26
N PRO A 147 14.60 -4.64 7.93
CA PRO A 147 13.77 -5.74 7.41
C PRO A 147 12.93 -5.27 6.23
N TRP A 148 12.85 -6.11 5.20
CA TRP A 148 12.09 -5.87 3.98
C TRP A 148 11.13 -7.01 3.71
N ARG A 149 10.01 -6.67 3.06
CA ARG A 149 9.06 -7.62 2.52
C ARG A 149 9.10 -7.53 1.00
N ILE A 150 9.20 -8.68 0.35
CA ILE A 150 9.21 -8.80 -1.11
C ILE A 150 7.96 -9.59 -1.49
N SER A 151 6.94 -8.89 -1.95
CA SER A 151 5.72 -9.50 -2.48
C SER A 151 5.86 -9.71 -3.98
N MET A 152 5.48 -10.88 -4.48
CA MET A 152 5.62 -11.24 -5.90
C MET A 152 4.32 -11.83 -6.43
N LEU A 153 3.89 -11.37 -7.60
CA LEU A 153 2.94 -12.08 -8.43
C LEU A 153 3.76 -12.93 -9.42
N LEU A 154 3.47 -14.21 -9.48
CA LEU A 154 4.08 -15.19 -10.38
C LEU A 154 3.01 -15.71 -11.33
N ARG A 155 3.40 -16.02 -12.57
CA ARG A 155 2.55 -16.67 -13.58
C ARG A 155 3.17 -18.00 -14.00
N ASP A 156 2.36 -19.02 -14.17
CA ASP A 156 2.82 -20.28 -14.74
C ASP A 156 2.94 -20.14 -16.26
N GLU A 157 4.18 -20.16 -16.76
CA GLU A 157 4.53 -20.17 -18.18
C GLU A 157 5.54 -21.30 -18.43
N SER A 158 5.11 -22.54 -18.23
CA SER A 158 5.99 -23.73 -18.14
C SER A 158 6.98 -23.62 -16.98
N GLY A 159 6.48 -23.15 -15.84
CA GLY A 159 7.24 -22.79 -14.66
C GLY A 159 6.87 -21.41 -14.15
N TRP A 160 7.11 -21.18 -12.85
CA TRP A 160 6.76 -19.91 -12.20
C TRP A 160 7.67 -18.77 -12.63
N LYS A 161 7.09 -17.81 -13.35
CA LYS A 161 7.75 -16.61 -13.86
C LYS A 161 7.26 -15.37 -13.13
N LEU A 162 8.13 -14.38 -12.91
CA LEU A 162 7.77 -13.10 -12.29
C LEU A 162 6.80 -12.32 -13.20
N ALA A 163 5.62 -11.99 -12.68
CA ALA A 163 4.61 -11.15 -13.33
C ALA A 163 4.41 -9.81 -12.62
N GLY A 164 4.81 -9.69 -11.35
CA GLY A 164 4.83 -8.43 -10.60
C GLY A 164 5.75 -8.49 -9.39
N LEU A 165 6.42 -7.38 -9.09
CA LEU A 165 7.41 -7.27 -8.00
C LEU A 165 7.11 -6.04 -7.14
N PHE A 166 6.91 -6.27 -5.84
CA PHE A 166 6.50 -5.22 -4.89
C PHE A 166 7.34 -5.34 -3.60
N PRO A 167 8.61 -4.86 -3.62
CA PRO A 167 9.44 -4.79 -2.43
C PRO A 167 9.10 -3.54 -1.63
N LYS A 168 9.09 -3.68 -0.30
CA LYS A 168 8.85 -2.58 0.63
C LYS A 168 9.57 -2.80 1.96
N ALA A 169 9.83 -1.73 2.68
CA ALA A 169 10.27 -1.82 4.06
C ALA A 169 9.20 -2.52 4.91
N ALA A 170 9.62 -3.38 5.84
CA ALA A 170 8.73 -4.08 6.75
C ALA A 170 8.52 -3.31 8.06
N THR A 171 9.38 -2.32 8.32
CA THR A 171 9.35 -1.44 9.49
C THR A 171 9.49 0.01 9.07
N SER A 172 9.07 0.90 9.96
CA SER A 172 9.43 2.31 9.89
C SER A 172 9.88 2.81 11.26
N ALA A 173 10.92 3.64 11.31
CA ALA A 173 11.59 4.05 12.56
C ALA A 173 11.84 2.86 13.52
N GLY A 174 12.25 1.71 12.96
CA GLY A 174 12.51 0.47 13.72
C GLY A 174 11.27 -0.24 14.29
N LYS A 175 10.06 0.16 13.91
CA LYS A 175 8.79 -0.42 14.38
C LYS A 175 8.02 -1.08 13.25
N ASP A 176 7.40 -2.22 13.52
CA ASP A 176 6.54 -2.90 12.56
C ASP A 176 5.11 -2.34 12.57
N GLY A 177 4.29 -2.77 11.60
CA GLY A 177 2.91 -2.31 11.52
C GLY A 177 2.02 -2.74 12.69
N LEU A 178 2.35 -3.82 13.42
CA LEU A 178 1.59 -4.23 14.61
C LEU A 178 1.85 -3.28 15.79
N TYR A 179 3.08 -2.80 15.95
CA TYR A 179 3.41 -1.74 16.90
C TYR A 179 2.59 -0.48 16.61
N TYR A 180 2.55 -0.02 15.36
CA TYR A 180 1.76 1.17 15.00
C TYR A 180 0.27 0.95 15.27
N TRP A 181 -0.25 -0.23 14.91
CA TRP A 181 -1.67 -0.55 15.13
C TRP A 181 -2.06 -0.56 16.61
N THR A 182 -1.25 -1.22 17.44
CA THR A 182 -1.50 -1.30 18.89
C THR A 182 -1.33 0.05 19.58
N THR A 183 -0.37 0.86 19.13
CA THR A 183 -0.15 2.22 19.62
C THR A 183 -1.29 3.15 19.23
N ALA A 184 -1.79 3.06 17.99
CA ALA A 184 -2.95 3.81 17.51
C ALA A 184 -4.20 3.57 18.39
N ARG A 185 -4.46 2.31 18.75
CA ARG A 185 -5.54 1.94 19.69
C ARG A 185 -5.37 2.59 21.06
N SER A 186 -4.14 2.67 21.55
CA SER A 186 -3.83 3.34 22.82
C SER A 186 -4.08 4.85 22.74
N MET A 187 -3.64 5.50 21.66
CA MET A 187 -3.88 6.92 21.40
C MET A 187 -5.36 7.25 21.26
N ALA A 188 -6.13 6.40 20.57
CA ALA A 188 -7.58 6.56 20.46
C ALA A 188 -8.27 6.55 21.84
N LYS A 189 -7.86 5.63 22.73
CA LYS A 189 -8.35 5.59 24.13
C LYS A 189 -7.95 6.80 24.96
N GLN A 190 -6.83 7.45 24.61
CA GLN A 190 -6.34 8.66 25.26
C GLN A 190 -6.95 9.94 24.65
N ASN A 191 -7.96 9.82 23.79
CA ASN A 191 -8.61 10.94 23.10
C ASN A 191 -7.62 11.78 22.27
N GLN A 192 -6.69 11.09 21.59
CA GLN A 192 -5.74 11.67 20.66
C GLN A 192 -6.09 11.25 19.21
N PRO A 193 -7.13 11.84 18.60
CA PRO A 193 -7.68 11.36 17.34
C PRO A 193 -6.71 11.53 16.16
N TRP A 194 -5.93 12.62 16.10
CA TRP A 194 -4.95 12.77 15.01
C TRP A 194 -3.81 11.78 15.11
N ASN A 195 -3.24 11.63 16.31
CA ASN A 195 -2.15 10.69 16.51
C ASN A 195 -2.62 9.25 16.22
N ALA A 196 -3.80 8.89 16.72
CA ALA A 196 -4.39 7.59 16.48
C ALA A 196 -4.60 7.34 14.98
N TRP A 197 -5.29 8.25 14.28
CA TRP A 197 -5.58 8.11 12.86
C TRP A 197 -4.29 7.99 12.03
N LEU A 198 -3.31 8.88 12.24
CA LEU A 198 -2.02 8.81 11.54
C LEU A 198 -1.27 7.50 11.81
N TYR A 199 -1.25 7.02 13.06
CA TYR A 199 -0.62 5.74 13.37
C TYR A 199 -1.37 4.54 12.76
N TYR A 200 -2.70 4.60 12.62
CA TYR A 200 -3.42 3.60 11.84
C TYR A 200 -3.03 3.64 10.35
N GLN A 201 -2.85 4.83 9.76
CA GLN A 201 -2.40 4.93 8.37
C GLN A 201 -1.02 4.31 8.18
N GLN A 202 -0.08 4.57 9.10
CA GLN A 202 1.24 3.94 9.05
C GLN A 202 1.19 2.43 9.26
N ALA A 203 0.31 1.95 10.15
CA ALA A 203 0.08 0.53 10.34
C ALA A 203 -0.47 -0.13 9.07
N ALA A 204 -1.47 0.47 8.41
CA ALA A 204 -2.00 0.01 7.13
C ALA A 204 -0.89 -0.04 6.07
N ALA A 205 -0.13 1.04 5.95
CA ALA A 205 0.95 1.18 5.00
C ALA A 205 2.04 0.11 5.17
N LEU A 206 2.33 -0.33 6.40
CA LEU A 206 3.31 -1.40 6.67
C LEU A 206 2.71 -2.81 6.54
N LEU A 207 1.50 -3.04 7.03
CA LEU A 207 0.87 -4.37 7.06
C LEU A 207 0.34 -4.81 5.70
N GLN A 208 -0.12 -3.88 4.85
CA GLN A 208 -0.63 -4.21 3.52
C GLN A 208 0.52 -4.67 2.60
N PRO A 209 0.56 -5.92 2.11
CA PRO A 209 1.67 -6.41 1.28
C PRO A 209 1.73 -5.68 -0.07
N VAL A 210 0.56 -5.42 -0.67
CA VAL A 210 0.38 -4.72 -1.95
C VAL A 210 -1.08 -4.27 -2.10
N GLY A 211 -1.34 -3.28 -2.96
CA GLY A 211 -2.64 -2.62 -3.17
C GLY A 211 -3.82 -3.56 -3.48
N PHE A 212 -3.57 -4.68 -4.16
CA PHE A 212 -4.60 -5.64 -4.57
C PHE A 212 -4.86 -6.75 -3.56
N VAL A 213 -4.21 -6.74 -2.39
CA VAL A 213 -4.40 -7.73 -1.33
C VAL A 213 -5.21 -7.13 -0.19
N SER A 214 -6.33 -7.77 0.16
CA SER A 214 -7.10 -7.50 1.37
C SER A 214 -7.04 -8.69 2.33
N SER A 215 -7.41 -8.44 3.58
CA SER A 215 -7.65 -9.51 4.55
C SER A 215 -8.56 -9.01 5.66
N SER A 216 -9.21 -9.94 6.37
CA SER A 216 -9.99 -9.65 7.57
C SER A 216 -9.27 -8.76 8.60
N HIS A 217 -7.94 -8.92 8.74
CA HIS A 217 -7.14 -8.08 9.64
C HIS A 217 -6.96 -6.66 9.11
N LEU A 218 -6.74 -6.49 7.80
CA LEU A 218 -6.63 -5.18 7.16
C LEU A 218 -7.98 -4.45 7.20
N GLU A 219 -9.09 -5.14 6.97
CA GLU A 219 -10.44 -4.58 7.08
C GLU A 219 -10.74 -4.10 8.50
N LYS A 220 -10.39 -4.92 9.51
CA LYS A 220 -10.51 -4.53 10.91
C LYS A 220 -9.68 -3.28 11.21
N LEU A 221 -8.44 -3.22 10.74
CA LEU A 221 -7.58 -2.05 10.89
C LEU A 221 -8.21 -0.82 10.23
N GLN A 222 -8.68 -0.93 8.99
CA GLN A 222 -9.32 0.17 8.26
C GLN A 222 -10.60 0.67 8.95
N THR A 223 -11.39 -0.24 9.52
CA THR A 223 -12.60 0.09 10.28
C THR A 223 -12.26 0.87 11.55
N GLU A 224 -11.25 0.42 12.30
CA GLU A 224 -10.75 1.12 13.48
C GLU A 224 -10.16 2.49 13.13
N ALA A 225 -9.41 2.59 12.02
CA ALA A 225 -8.85 3.83 11.50
C ALA A 225 -9.95 4.85 11.17
N SER A 226 -10.98 4.39 10.46
CA SER A 226 -12.12 5.23 10.05
C SER A 226 -12.93 5.71 11.25
N THR A 227 -13.06 4.87 12.27
CA THR A 227 -13.75 5.20 13.53
C THR A 227 -12.95 6.22 14.35
N ALA A 228 -11.62 6.12 14.34
CA ALA A 228 -10.73 7.03 15.07
C ALA A 228 -10.43 8.35 14.31
N ALA A 229 -10.86 8.47 13.05
CA ALA A 229 -10.55 9.62 12.22
C ALA A 229 -11.11 10.92 12.84
N PRO A 230 -10.30 11.99 12.95
CA PRO A 230 -10.78 13.31 13.32
C PRO A 230 -11.99 13.73 12.45
N PRO A 231 -13.02 14.40 13.02
CA PRO A 231 -14.22 14.79 12.27
C PRO A 231 -13.92 15.61 10.99
N VAL A 232 -12.86 16.42 11.03
CA VAL A 232 -12.41 17.22 9.89
C VAL A 232 -11.93 16.37 8.70
N LEU A 233 -11.58 15.10 8.94
CA LEU A 233 -11.10 14.15 7.93
C LEU A 233 -12.20 13.21 7.41
N GLN A 234 -13.47 13.35 7.84
CA GLN A 234 -14.54 12.44 7.44
C GLN A 234 -14.77 12.36 5.92
N LYS A 235 -14.45 13.44 5.20
CA LYS A 235 -14.55 13.48 3.73
C LYS A 235 -13.24 13.09 3.03
N GLY A 236 -12.22 12.70 3.78
CA GLY A 236 -10.87 12.47 3.27
C GLY A 236 -10.11 13.78 3.04
N VAL A 237 -8.86 13.62 2.59
CA VAL A 237 -7.96 14.72 2.20
C VAL A 237 -7.37 14.37 0.85
N SER A 238 -7.54 15.27 -0.11
CA SER A 238 -7.06 15.10 -1.49
C SER A 238 -6.79 16.45 -2.15
N VAL A 239 -6.33 16.43 -3.40
CA VAL A 239 -6.12 17.66 -4.20
C VAL A 239 -7.45 18.42 -4.43
N ASP A 240 -8.54 17.70 -4.62
CA ASP A 240 -9.88 18.25 -4.85
C ASP A 240 -10.59 18.61 -3.53
N GLN A 241 -10.18 17.98 -2.43
CA GLN A 241 -10.71 18.18 -1.10
C GLN A 241 -9.57 18.40 -0.09
N PRO A 242 -8.88 19.55 -0.16
CA PRO A 242 -7.78 19.81 0.76
C PRO A 242 -8.30 20.11 2.16
N LEU A 243 -7.52 19.69 3.16
CA LEU A 243 -7.65 20.21 4.52
C LEU A 243 -7.10 21.64 4.54
N VAL A 244 -7.97 22.60 4.86
CA VAL A 244 -7.60 24.02 4.93
C VAL A 244 -7.24 24.38 6.35
N LEU A 245 -5.97 24.71 6.57
CA LEU A 245 -5.50 25.32 7.81
C LEU A 245 -5.43 26.84 7.64
N ARG A 246 -5.84 27.58 8.66
CA ARG A 246 -5.77 29.05 8.68
C ARG A 246 -4.78 29.50 9.74
N ALA A 247 -3.78 30.27 9.35
CA ALA A 247 -2.90 30.96 10.28
C ALA A 247 -3.58 32.19 10.90
N THR A 248 -2.97 32.73 11.95
CA THR A 248 -3.47 33.89 12.69
C THR A 248 -3.50 35.17 11.86
N ASP A 249 -2.67 35.26 10.83
CA ASP A 249 -2.62 36.37 9.87
C ASP A 249 -3.66 36.23 8.74
N GLY A 250 -4.45 35.16 8.74
CA GLY A 250 -5.45 34.86 7.71
C GLY A 250 -4.92 34.02 6.54
N THR A 251 -3.63 33.69 6.49
CA THR A 251 -3.04 32.85 5.45
C THR A 251 -3.64 31.44 5.47
N GLU A 252 -4.01 30.93 4.30
CA GLU A 252 -4.52 29.56 4.14
C GLU A 252 -3.44 28.61 3.64
N TYR A 253 -3.31 27.46 4.28
CA TYR A 253 -2.50 26.33 3.84
C TYR A 253 -3.41 25.16 3.47
N ARG A 254 -3.27 24.65 2.25
CA ARG A 254 -4.15 23.61 1.68
C ARG A 254 -3.40 22.28 1.63
N ILE A 255 -3.63 21.46 2.64
CA ILE A 255 -3.02 20.14 2.74
C ILE A 255 -3.79 19.16 1.87
N THR A 256 -3.10 18.44 1.00
CA THR A 256 -3.67 17.48 0.03
C THR A 256 -3.38 16.04 0.35
N GLY A 257 -2.53 15.77 1.34
CA GLY A 257 -2.21 14.42 1.76
C GLY A 257 -1.27 14.38 2.96
N PHE A 258 -1.18 13.20 3.56
CA PHE A 258 -0.26 12.88 4.65
C PHE A 258 0.55 11.64 4.29
N GLY A 259 1.78 11.58 4.77
CA GLY A 259 2.69 10.45 4.65
C GLY A 259 3.62 10.37 5.85
N PHE A 260 4.63 9.50 5.75
CA PHE A 260 5.59 9.28 6.83
C PHE A 260 6.99 9.14 6.24
N ASP A 261 7.96 9.68 6.98
CA ASP A 261 9.38 9.53 6.67
C ASP A 261 10.12 9.13 7.95
N ASP A 262 11.15 8.29 7.83
CA ASP A 262 11.96 7.82 8.96
C ASP A 262 13.46 8.02 8.73
N SER A 263 13.83 8.91 7.81
CA SER A 263 15.23 9.19 7.49
C SER A 263 15.93 10.04 8.56
N SER A 264 15.17 10.88 9.28
CA SER A 264 15.69 11.80 10.30
C SER A 264 15.89 11.18 11.68
N SER A 265 15.12 10.13 12.02
CA SER A 265 15.09 9.54 13.35
C SER A 265 14.83 8.04 13.34
N LYS A 266 15.51 7.33 14.25
CA LYS A 266 15.37 5.89 14.45
C LYS A 266 14.30 5.50 15.46
N GLU A 267 13.71 6.46 16.17
CA GLU A 267 12.76 6.21 17.26
C GLU A 267 11.33 6.61 16.93
N LYS A 268 11.16 7.69 16.17
CA LYS A 268 9.86 8.20 15.73
C LYS A 268 9.95 8.60 14.27
N VAL A 269 8.85 8.42 13.55
CA VAL A 269 8.70 8.92 12.20
C VAL A 269 8.45 10.43 12.22
N ASP A 270 8.81 11.09 11.14
CA ASP A 270 8.27 12.40 10.80
C ASP A 270 6.92 12.26 10.11
N LEU A 271 6.06 13.25 10.33
CA LEU A 271 4.84 13.40 9.56
C LEU A 271 5.17 14.13 8.25
N VAL A 272 4.89 13.50 7.10
CA VAL A 272 4.97 14.17 5.80
C VAL A 272 3.61 14.80 5.49
N VAL A 273 3.61 16.04 5.03
CA VAL A 273 2.43 16.83 4.68
C VAL A 273 2.60 17.33 3.25
N HIS A 274 1.66 16.98 2.39
CA HIS A 274 1.62 17.47 1.01
C HIS A 274 0.83 18.77 0.98
N LEU A 275 1.46 19.86 0.52
CA LEU A 275 0.90 21.20 0.50
C LEU A 275 0.68 21.63 -0.95
N LYS A 276 -0.57 21.95 -1.31
CA LYS A 276 -0.88 22.54 -2.62
C LYS A 276 -0.38 23.98 -2.69
N VAL A 277 0.36 24.28 -3.74
CA VAL A 277 0.85 25.63 -4.07
C VAL A 277 0.49 25.95 -5.53
N ASP A 278 -0.10 27.11 -5.78
CA ASP A 278 -0.58 27.47 -7.12
C ASP A 278 0.59 27.74 -8.09
N THR A 279 1.68 28.33 -7.58
CA THR A 279 2.88 28.65 -8.35
C THR A 279 4.13 28.26 -7.57
N ALA A 280 5.13 27.72 -8.27
CA ALA A 280 6.43 27.46 -7.68
C ALA A 280 7.10 28.79 -7.28
N GLY A 281 7.48 28.90 -6.00
CA GLY A 281 8.29 30.01 -5.51
C GLY A 281 9.78 29.71 -5.61
N ASP A 282 10.63 30.70 -5.31
CA ASP A 282 12.04 30.42 -5.06
C ASP A 282 12.22 29.55 -3.78
N ALA A 283 13.43 29.01 -3.60
CA ALA A 283 13.72 28.10 -2.50
C ALA A 283 13.58 28.76 -1.11
N ALA A 284 13.85 30.06 -0.98
CA ALA A 284 13.77 30.75 0.30
C ALA A 284 12.31 31.03 0.69
N ALA A 285 11.51 31.51 -0.26
CA ALA A 285 10.08 31.73 -0.09
C ALA A 285 9.33 30.42 0.18
N THR A 286 9.67 29.36 -0.55
CA THR A 286 9.05 28.04 -0.37
C THR A 286 9.41 27.43 0.98
N ARG A 287 10.68 27.53 1.41
CA ARG A 287 11.08 27.10 2.76
C ARG A 287 10.30 27.83 3.85
N LYS A 288 10.22 29.17 3.78
CA LYS A 288 9.46 29.96 4.77
C LYS A 288 7.99 29.53 4.83
N ARG A 289 7.34 29.38 3.67
CA ARG A 289 5.95 28.90 3.58
C ARG A 289 5.78 27.52 4.21
N ASN A 290 6.68 26.59 3.92
CA ASN A 290 6.66 25.25 4.49
C ASN A 290 6.78 25.30 6.03
N SER A 291 7.72 26.08 6.57
CA SER A 291 7.90 26.26 8.01
C SER A 291 6.65 26.81 8.68
N GLU A 292 6.00 27.82 8.08
CA GLU A 292 4.77 28.40 8.61
C GLU A 292 3.58 27.43 8.51
N ALA A 293 3.48 26.63 7.44
CA ALA A 293 2.47 25.59 7.31
C ALA A 293 2.61 24.51 8.41
N ALA A 294 3.85 24.04 8.66
CA ALA A 294 4.14 23.09 9.73
C ALA A 294 3.78 23.65 11.11
N ARG A 295 4.14 24.90 11.39
CA ARG A 295 3.75 25.60 12.64
C ARG A 295 2.23 25.69 12.77
N THR A 296 1.54 26.08 11.70
CA THR A 296 0.08 26.22 11.70
C THR A 296 -0.61 24.88 11.98
N LEU A 297 -0.11 23.78 11.39
CA LEU A 297 -0.61 22.43 11.64
C LEU A 297 -0.45 22.02 13.11
N VAL A 298 0.75 22.20 13.68
CA VAL A 298 1.04 21.81 15.06
C VAL A 298 0.30 22.68 16.08
N LEU A 299 0.07 23.97 15.76
CA LEU A 299 -0.78 24.83 16.58
C LEU A 299 -2.25 24.42 16.53
N ALA A 300 -2.75 24.02 15.35
CA ALA A 300 -4.12 23.52 15.20
C ALA A 300 -4.34 22.18 15.92
N TYR A 301 -3.32 21.31 15.95
CA TYR A 301 -3.38 19.98 16.55
C TYR A 301 -2.17 19.71 17.46
N PRO A 302 -2.17 20.25 18.70
CA PRO A 302 -1.02 20.15 19.61
C PRO A 302 -0.63 18.72 20.01
N GLU A 303 -1.55 17.76 19.88
CA GLU A 303 -1.30 16.35 20.17
C GLU A 303 -0.17 15.75 19.30
N LEU A 304 0.05 16.27 18.09
CA LEU A 304 1.10 15.79 17.17
C LEU A 304 2.50 15.88 17.79
N ARG A 305 2.71 16.81 18.73
CA ARG A 305 4.02 17.11 19.34
C ARG A 305 4.65 15.91 20.05
N SER A 306 3.85 15.02 20.62
CA SER A 306 4.36 13.86 21.35
C SER A 306 4.63 12.64 20.47
N ALA A 307 3.94 12.54 19.33
CA ALA A 307 3.89 11.31 18.52
C ALA A 307 4.93 11.28 17.38
N PHE A 308 5.39 12.43 16.91
CA PHE A 308 6.28 12.55 15.74
C PHE A 308 7.61 13.20 16.11
N HIS A 309 8.66 12.91 15.33
CA HIS A 309 9.97 13.55 15.49
C HIS A 309 9.97 14.99 14.94
N GLY A 310 9.38 15.17 13.76
CA GLY A 310 9.22 16.44 13.07
C GLY A 310 8.11 16.39 12.02
N VAL A 311 8.06 17.44 11.20
CA VAL A 311 7.11 17.55 10.08
C VAL A 311 7.90 17.87 8.81
N TRP A 312 7.76 17.04 7.79
CA TRP A 312 8.16 17.37 6.43
C TRP A 312 6.99 18.01 5.70
N VAL A 313 7.19 19.18 5.13
CA VAL A 313 6.21 19.80 4.23
C VAL A 313 6.73 19.74 2.81
N SER A 314 6.02 19.01 1.95
CA SER A 314 6.26 18.93 0.52
C SER A 314 5.35 19.92 -0.21
N SER A 315 5.92 21.02 -0.71
CA SER A 315 5.21 21.99 -1.53
C SER A 315 5.09 21.48 -2.96
N GLU A 316 3.85 21.33 -3.43
CA GLU A 316 3.52 20.77 -4.74
C GLU A 316 2.79 21.79 -5.59
N SER A 317 3.40 22.15 -6.73
CA SER A 317 2.79 23.01 -7.74
C SER A 317 2.70 22.29 -9.09
N PRO A 318 1.65 22.56 -9.90
CA PRO A 318 1.49 21.92 -11.20
C PRO A 318 2.73 22.07 -12.09
N GLY A 319 3.26 20.95 -12.60
CA GLY A 319 4.36 20.94 -13.56
C GLY A 319 5.76 21.22 -12.98
N ALA A 320 5.91 21.33 -11.65
CA ALA A 320 7.22 21.48 -11.01
C ALA A 320 7.55 20.30 -10.09
N SER A 321 8.84 20.05 -9.90
CA SER A 321 9.29 19.10 -8.88
C SER A 321 8.92 19.61 -7.48
N PRO A 322 8.42 18.73 -6.58
CA PRO A 322 8.09 19.13 -5.22
C PRO A 322 9.30 19.67 -4.47
N PHE A 323 9.08 20.67 -3.60
CA PHE A 323 10.11 21.20 -2.71
C PHE A 323 9.77 20.85 -1.25
N ALA A 324 10.62 20.05 -0.62
CA ALA A 324 10.41 19.59 0.74
C ALA A 324 11.24 20.39 1.76
N THR A 325 10.68 20.59 2.95
CA THR A 325 11.40 21.17 4.11
C THR A 325 11.03 20.40 5.36
N GLU A 326 12.04 19.95 6.10
CA GLU A 326 11.89 19.37 7.42
C GLU A 326 11.86 20.47 8.49
N GLU A 327 10.90 20.38 9.40
CA GLU A 327 10.87 21.15 10.63
C GLU A 327 10.87 20.19 11.84
N PRO A 328 11.95 20.18 12.65
CA PRO A 328 11.99 19.44 13.90
C PRO A 328 10.85 19.86 14.84
N MET A 329 10.23 18.92 15.54
CA MET A 329 9.07 19.22 16.39
C MET A 329 9.41 20.21 17.52
N GLU A 330 10.68 20.25 17.96
CA GLU A 330 11.17 21.22 18.93
C GLU A 330 11.08 22.68 18.46
N ASN A 331 11.16 22.90 17.14
CA ASN A 331 11.09 24.22 16.52
C ASN A 331 9.64 24.68 16.28
N LEU A 332 8.66 23.77 16.40
CA LEU A 332 7.23 23.99 16.14
C LEU A 332 6.41 24.24 17.42
N ARG A 333 7.09 24.59 18.52
CA ARG A 333 6.48 24.84 19.82
C ARG A 333 5.84 26.21 19.93
#